data_AF-A0A0A2K0R2-F1
#
_entry.id   AF-A0A0A2K0R2-F1
#
_cell.length_a   1.000
_cell.length_b   1.000
_cell.length_c   1.000
_cell.angle_alpha   90.00
_cell.angle_beta   90.00
_cell.angle_gamma   90.00
#
_symmetry.space_group_name_H-M   'P 1'
#
loop_
_entity.id
_entity.type
_entity.pdbx_description
1 polymer ?
#
loop_
_entity_poly.entity_id
_entity_poly.type
_entity_poly.pdbx_seq_one_letter_code
_entity_poly.pdbx_strand_id
1 'polypeptide(L)'
;MASVGAACGLNIKDLGFIYFDAHDDLDSPDMNENGYFDAMGLYAAWRELENLDQHRMTSIWGETERKVDFTAELKKHLESGSYSPALVHLDLDVLDESYGKVNDYPSPGGMFEEELVACMGLVPQKATPKSLTVCSFDPNAGDGDKIAGIAIRAVVAFVKSLVEADTLSTSSKP
;
A
#
# COMPACT_ATOMS: atom_id res chain seq x y z
N MET A 1 8.70 2.82 -8.89
CA MET A 1 7.68 3.88 -8.87
C MET A 1 6.49 3.58 -9.78
N ALA A 2 5.78 2.47 -9.50
CA ALA A 2 4.67 1.97 -10.31
C ALA A 2 3.36 2.77 -10.11
N SER A 3 3.19 3.40 -8.95
CA SER A 3 1.98 4.13 -8.54
C SER A 3 1.65 5.31 -9.43
N VAL A 4 2.65 6.14 -9.78
CA VAL A 4 2.44 7.27 -10.68
C VAL A 4 2.01 6.80 -12.06
N GLY A 5 2.69 5.77 -12.60
CA GLY A 5 2.30 5.19 -13.88
C GLY A 5 0.85 4.67 -13.87
N ALA A 6 0.45 3.97 -12.81
CA ALA A 6 -0.91 3.49 -12.63
C ALA A 6 -1.93 4.64 -12.50
N ALA A 7 -1.63 5.67 -11.71
CA ALA A 7 -2.49 6.85 -11.56
C ALA A 7 -2.69 7.57 -12.89
N CYS A 8 -1.60 7.85 -13.63
CA CYS A 8 -1.66 8.47 -14.95
C CYS A 8 -2.45 7.61 -15.95
N GLY A 9 -2.23 6.29 -15.95
CA GLY A 9 -2.90 5.36 -16.86
C GLY A 9 -4.41 5.22 -16.58
N LEU A 10 -4.81 5.28 -15.31
CA LEU A 10 -6.23 5.25 -14.93
C LEU A 10 -6.97 6.50 -15.39
N ASN A 11 -6.33 7.68 -15.34
CA ASN A 11 -6.92 8.96 -15.74
C ASN A 11 -8.29 9.22 -15.07
N ILE A 12 -8.38 8.95 -13.77
CA ILE A 12 -9.58 9.09 -12.96
C ILE A 12 -9.50 10.38 -12.14
N LYS A 13 -10.55 11.21 -12.19
CA LYS A 13 -10.68 12.38 -11.31
C LYS A 13 -10.97 11.94 -9.88
N ASP A 14 -10.46 12.71 -8.92
CA ASP A 14 -10.65 12.46 -7.48
C ASP A 14 -10.23 11.04 -7.05
N LEU A 15 -9.15 10.53 -7.67
CA LEU A 15 -8.54 9.25 -7.31
C LEU A 15 -7.95 9.33 -5.90
N GLY A 16 -8.50 8.54 -4.99
CA GLY A 16 -7.95 8.33 -3.66
C GLY A 16 -6.75 7.39 -3.70
N PHE A 17 -5.88 7.50 -2.69
CA PHE A 17 -4.71 6.64 -2.51
C PHE A 17 -4.82 5.91 -1.18
N ILE A 18 -4.57 4.60 -1.21
CA ILE A 18 -4.38 3.78 -0.01
C ILE A 18 -3.00 3.16 -0.17
N TYR A 19 -2.07 3.58 0.70
CA TYR A 19 -0.64 3.30 0.57
C TYR A 19 -0.18 2.45 1.77
N PHE A 20 0.30 1.24 1.49
CA PHE A 20 0.94 0.36 2.47
C PHE A 20 2.44 0.39 2.19
N ASP A 21 3.19 1.03 3.07
CA ASP A 21 4.62 1.25 2.93
C ASP A 21 5.22 1.58 4.30
N ALA A 22 6.49 1.26 4.52
CA ALA A 22 7.23 1.70 5.69
C ALA A 22 7.63 3.19 5.61
N HIS A 23 7.66 3.74 4.40
CA HIS A 23 8.10 5.08 4.05
C HIS A 23 6.93 5.89 3.47
N ASP A 24 6.99 7.22 3.53
CA ASP A 24 5.91 8.06 2.99
C ASP A 24 6.02 8.29 1.48
N ASP A 25 7.17 8.01 0.87
CA ASP A 25 7.52 8.33 -0.50
C ASP A 25 7.25 9.81 -0.88
N LEU A 26 7.38 10.72 0.10
CA LEU A 26 7.09 12.14 -0.06
C LEU A 26 8.35 13.01 -0.25
N ASP A 27 9.52 12.40 -0.40
CA ASP A 27 10.75 13.18 -0.62
C ASP A 27 10.67 14.00 -1.91
N SER A 28 11.05 15.27 -1.81
CA SER A 28 11.32 16.08 -2.99
C SER A 28 12.74 15.81 -3.51
N PRO A 29 13.04 16.14 -4.79
CA PRO A 29 14.41 16.05 -5.30
C PRO A 29 15.45 16.84 -4.50
N ASP A 30 15.02 17.89 -3.79
CA ASP A 30 15.90 18.74 -2.97
C ASP A 30 16.08 18.20 -1.54
N MET A 31 15.17 17.34 -1.07
CA MET A 31 15.18 16.76 0.28
C MET A 31 15.77 15.34 0.32
N ASN A 32 15.68 14.59 -0.78
CA ASN A 32 16.17 13.22 -0.83
C ASN A 32 17.69 13.17 -0.71
N GLU A 33 18.19 12.54 0.35
CA GLU A 33 19.62 12.45 0.64
C GLU A 33 20.30 11.21 0.03
N ASN A 34 19.55 10.14 -0.23
CA ASN A 34 20.10 8.85 -0.69
C ASN A 34 19.99 8.66 -2.22
N GLY A 35 19.27 9.53 -2.91
CA GLY A 35 19.08 9.49 -4.37
C GLY A 35 18.16 8.35 -4.85
N TYR A 36 17.49 7.66 -3.93
CA TYR A 36 16.59 6.55 -4.24
C TYR A 36 15.26 7.10 -4.75
N PHE A 37 15.02 6.94 -6.04
CA PHE A 37 13.88 7.56 -6.71
C PHE A 37 12.51 7.02 -6.25
N ASP A 38 12.46 5.81 -5.67
CA ASP A 38 11.19 5.27 -5.15
C ASP A 38 10.65 6.12 -4.00
N ALA A 39 11.54 6.69 -3.17
CA ALA A 39 11.19 7.58 -2.05
C ALA A 39 10.53 8.91 -2.48
N MET A 40 10.45 9.21 -3.78
CA MET A 40 9.82 10.43 -4.30
C MET A 40 8.44 10.17 -4.90
N GLY A 41 7.92 8.96 -4.69
CA GLY A 41 6.88 8.44 -5.51
C GLY A 41 5.54 9.11 -5.38
N LEU A 42 5.11 9.21 -4.13
CA LEU A 42 3.90 9.89 -3.74
C LEU A 42 4.04 11.40 -3.92
N TYR A 43 5.24 11.97 -3.73
CA TYR A 43 5.54 13.38 -4.02
C TYR A 43 5.26 13.75 -5.48
N ALA A 44 5.71 12.94 -6.43
CA ALA A 44 5.50 13.19 -7.85
C ALA A 44 4.00 13.13 -8.23
N ALA A 45 3.25 12.16 -7.67
CA ALA A 45 1.80 12.09 -7.86
C ALA A 45 1.10 13.31 -7.24
N TRP A 46 1.52 13.68 -6.03
CA TRP A 46 0.98 14.80 -5.25
C TRP A 46 1.07 16.13 -5.97
N ARG A 47 2.22 16.44 -6.58
CA ARG A 47 2.45 17.74 -7.24
C ARG A 47 1.54 18.03 -8.42
N GLU A 48 1.15 17.02 -9.18
CA GLU A 48 0.40 17.18 -10.42
C GLU A 48 -1.09 16.90 -10.23
N LEU A 49 -1.46 16.09 -9.23
CA LEU A 49 -2.85 15.87 -8.85
C LEU A 49 -3.27 17.00 -7.90
N GLU A 50 -3.75 18.12 -8.46
CA GLU A 50 -4.22 19.35 -7.78
C GLU A 50 -5.18 19.16 -6.57
N ASN A 51 -5.61 17.92 -6.30
CA ASN A 51 -6.58 17.55 -5.26
C ASN A 51 -5.97 16.83 -4.04
N LEU A 52 -4.68 16.49 -4.04
CA LEU A 52 -4.04 15.96 -2.85
C LEU A 52 -3.59 17.14 -2.00
N ASP A 53 -4.40 17.55 -1.03
CA ASP A 53 -3.95 18.44 0.04
C ASP A 53 -3.15 17.58 1.04
N GLN A 54 -1.89 17.91 1.32
CA GLN A 54 -1.09 17.19 2.34
C GLN A 54 -1.80 17.15 3.70
N HIS A 55 -2.63 18.15 4.02
CA HIS A 55 -3.42 18.19 5.26
C HIS A 55 -4.57 17.16 5.29
N ARG A 56 -4.86 16.51 4.15
CA ARG A 56 -5.84 15.42 4.03
C ARG A 56 -5.19 14.04 4.01
N MET A 57 -3.85 13.95 3.97
CA MET A 57 -3.15 12.68 4.15
C MET A 57 -3.24 12.26 5.61
N THR A 58 -3.60 11.01 5.84
CA THR A 58 -3.65 10.41 7.17
C THR A 58 -2.74 9.21 7.19
N SER A 59 -1.79 9.20 8.12
CA SER A 59 -0.81 8.13 8.28
C SER A 59 -1.09 7.32 9.53
N ILE A 60 -0.95 6.00 9.42
CA ILE A 60 -0.96 5.06 10.55
C ILE A 60 0.48 4.58 10.70
N TRP A 61 1.24 5.24 11.57
CA TRP A 61 2.65 4.92 11.77
C TRP A 61 2.83 3.71 12.68
N GLY A 62 3.75 2.83 12.31
CA GLY A 62 4.26 1.79 13.21
C GLY A 62 5.07 2.38 14.35
N GLU A 63 5.23 1.61 15.42
CA GLU A 63 6.01 1.99 16.60
C GLU A 63 6.75 0.77 17.14
N THR A 64 7.93 1.00 17.73
CA THR A 64 8.76 -0.10 18.27
C THR A 64 8.47 -0.38 19.74
N GLU A 65 7.93 0.61 20.46
CA GLU A 65 7.69 0.56 21.91
C GLU A 65 6.31 -0.03 22.26
N ARG A 66 5.36 0.04 21.33
CA ARG A 66 4.01 -0.51 21.50
C ARG A 66 3.48 -1.04 20.18
N LYS A 67 2.64 -2.07 20.26
CA LYS A 67 1.97 -2.60 19.06
C LYS A 67 0.84 -1.67 18.63
N VAL A 68 0.87 -1.28 17.36
CA VAL A 68 -0.20 -0.56 16.68
C VAL A 68 -1.19 -1.58 16.09
N ASP A 69 -2.48 -1.38 16.34
CA ASP A 69 -3.53 -2.17 15.69
C ASP A 69 -3.85 -1.56 14.33
N PHE A 70 -3.02 -1.89 13.34
CA PHE A 70 -3.15 -1.34 11.98
C PHE A 70 -4.51 -1.64 11.36
N THR A 71 -5.10 -2.80 11.66
CA THR A 71 -6.39 -3.21 11.10
C THR A 71 -7.52 -2.32 11.64
N ALA A 72 -7.54 -2.08 12.96
CA ALA A 72 -8.55 -1.23 13.58
C ALA A 72 -8.43 0.24 13.13
N GLU A 73 -7.20 0.77 13.09
CA GLU A 73 -6.98 2.15 12.65
C GLU A 73 -7.32 2.33 11.16
N LEU A 74 -6.90 1.41 10.29
CA LEU A 74 -7.26 1.45 8.87
C LEU A 74 -8.77 1.41 8.70
N LYS A 75 -9.46 0.51 9.39
CA LYS A 75 -10.92 0.41 9.34
C LYS A 75 -11.60 1.72 9.72
N LYS A 76 -11.18 2.32 10.83
CA LYS A 76 -11.71 3.60 11.32
C LYS A 76 -11.51 4.71 10.28
N HIS A 77 -10.36 4.77 9.62
CA HIS A 77 -10.12 5.75 8.57
C HIS A 77 -10.98 5.48 7.33
N LEU A 78 -11.03 4.25 6.83
CA LEU A 78 -11.86 3.88 5.68
C LEU A 78 -13.36 4.11 5.91
N GLU A 79 -13.85 4.00 7.16
CA GLU A 79 -15.25 4.26 7.51
C GLU A 79 -15.60 5.74 7.69
N SER A 80 -14.61 6.59 7.99
CA SER A 80 -14.81 8.03 8.23
C SER A 80 -14.47 8.91 7.02
N GLY A 81 -13.66 8.40 6.08
CA GLY A 81 -13.24 9.10 4.87
C GLY A 81 -13.90 8.59 3.58
N SER A 82 -13.60 9.26 2.47
CA SER A 82 -13.95 8.80 1.13
C SER A 82 -12.67 8.53 0.35
N TYR A 83 -12.34 7.26 0.17
CA TYR A 83 -11.15 6.81 -0.58
C TYR A 83 -11.49 6.25 -1.96
N SER A 84 -12.78 6.22 -2.33
CA SER A 84 -13.25 5.70 -3.61
C SER A 84 -13.36 6.80 -4.66
N PRO A 85 -12.94 6.54 -5.92
CA PRO A 85 -12.20 5.36 -6.40
C PRO A 85 -10.75 5.35 -5.88
N ALA A 86 -10.19 4.19 -5.57
CA ALA A 86 -8.87 4.07 -4.95
C ALA A 86 -7.80 3.48 -5.89
N LEU A 87 -6.60 4.04 -5.87
CA LEU A 87 -5.37 3.32 -6.20
C LEU A 87 -4.83 2.71 -4.91
N VAL A 88 -4.53 1.41 -4.94
CA VAL A 88 -3.94 0.70 -3.81
C VAL A 88 -2.48 0.41 -4.14
N HIS A 89 -1.59 0.83 -3.25
CA HIS A 89 -0.17 0.58 -3.35
C HIS A 89 0.26 -0.33 -2.20
N LEU A 90 1.01 -1.38 -2.54
CA LEU A 90 1.63 -2.28 -1.60
C LEU A 90 3.14 -2.32 -1.87
N ASP A 91 3.87 -1.55 -1.07
CA ASP A 91 5.29 -1.79 -0.85
C ASP A 91 5.43 -2.94 0.15
N LEU A 92 6.25 -3.93 -0.16
CA LEU A 92 6.42 -5.08 0.72
C LEU A 92 7.24 -4.75 1.97
N ASP A 93 8.03 -3.67 1.97
CA ASP A 93 8.80 -3.29 3.15
C ASP A 93 7.95 -2.74 4.30
N VAL A 94 6.63 -2.57 4.08
CA VAL A 94 5.63 -2.37 5.15
C VAL A 94 5.64 -3.49 6.19
N LEU A 95 6.15 -4.69 5.83
CA LEU A 95 6.29 -5.82 6.73
C LEU A 95 7.34 -5.55 7.80
N ASP A 96 7.03 -5.95 9.03
CA ASP A 96 7.99 -5.85 10.13
C ASP A 96 9.28 -6.62 9.83
N GLU A 97 10.42 -6.01 10.17
CA GLU A 97 11.75 -6.55 9.89
C GLU A 97 11.99 -7.96 10.47
N SER A 98 11.23 -8.38 11.48
CA SER A 98 11.30 -9.74 12.04
C SER A 98 10.92 -10.84 11.04
N TYR A 99 10.23 -10.51 9.94
CA TYR A 99 9.94 -11.47 8.88
C TYR A 99 11.12 -11.75 7.97
N GLY A 100 12.16 -10.91 7.99
CA GLY A 100 13.30 -10.99 7.10
C GLY A 100 13.45 -9.74 6.24
N LYS A 101 14.51 -9.71 5.43
CA LYS A 101 14.75 -8.58 4.53
C LYS A 101 13.89 -8.68 3.27
N VAL A 102 13.08 -7.64 3.06
CA VAL A 102 12.34 -7.40 1.81
C VAL A 102 13.25 -6.71 0.78
N ASN A 103 13.99 -5.72 1.24
CA ASN A 103 14.98 -4.92 0.51
C ASN A 103 16.00 -4.35 1.53
N ASP A 104 16.76 -3.31 1.15
CA ASP A 104 17.78 -2.67 2.01
C ASP A 104 17.22 -1.65 3.02
N TYR A 105 15.90 -1.44 3.04
CA TYR A 105 15.18 -0.47 3.87
C TYR A 105 14.26 -1.21 4.86
N PRO A 106 14.75 -1.58 6.06
CA PRO A 106 13.97 -2.33 7.04
C PRO A 106 12.91 -1.47 7.72
N SER A 107 11.84 -2.12 8.21
CA SER A 107 10.73 -1.49 8.92
C SER A 107 10.55 -2.05 10.34
N PRO A 108 11.28 -1.53 11.35
CA PRO A 108 11.06 -1.90 12.75
C PRO A 108 9.69 -1.42 13.23
N GLY A 109 8.87 -2.32 13.78
CA GLY A 109 7.52 -2.00 14.23
C GLY A 109 6.48 -2.00 13.08
N GLY A 110 6.84 -2.61 11.95
CA GLY A 110 5.98 -2.74 10.77
C GLY A 110 4.79 -3.68 10.97
N MET A 111 4.10 -3.96 9.87
CA MET A 111 2.93 -4.84 9.86
C MET A 111 3.35 -6.30 9.98
N PHE A 112 2.61 -7.06 10.78
CA PHE A 112 2.72 -8.50 10.75
C PHE A 112 1.84 -9.09 9.63
N GLU A 113 2.15 -10.33 9.23
CA GLU A 113 1.47 -11.00 8.12
C GLU A 113 -0.06 -10.99 8.29
N GLU A 114 -0.55 -11.33 9.48
CA GLU A 114 -1.98 -11.41 9.77
C GLU A 114 -2.67 -10.05 9.59
N GLU A 115 -1.99 -8.97 9.97
CA GLU A 115 -2.49 -7.60 9.84
C GLU A 115 -2.49 -7.15 8.38
N LEU A 116 -1.42 -7.45 7.64
CA LEU A 116 -1.35 -7.12 6.22
C LEU A 116 -2.47 -7.84 5.44
N VAL A 117 -2.65 -9.13 5.68
CA VAL A 117 -3.71 -9.93 5.04
C VAL A 117 -5.10 -9.38 5.42
N ALA A 118 -5.32 -9.03 6.68
CA ALA A 118 -6.58 -8.45 7.14
C ALA A 118 -6.87 -7.09 6.50
N CYS A 119 -5.90 -6.18 6.48
CA CYS A 119 -6.00 -4.86 5.86
C CYS A 119 -6.28 -4.97 4.35
N MET A 120 -5.55 -5.83 3.64
CA MET A 120 -5.75 -6.05 2.21
C MET A 120 -7.12 -6.66 1.91
N GLY A 121 -7.64 -7.54 2.77
CA GLY A 121 -9.02 -8.02 2.67
C GLY A 121 -10.08 -6.95 2.98
N LEU A 122 -9.77 -6.00 3.85
CA LEU A 122 -10.69 -4.95 4.29
C LEU A 122 -10.88 -3.84 3.24
N VAL A 123 -9.82 -3.46 2.52
CA VAL A 123 -9.84 -2.33 1.59
C VAL A 123 -10.98 -2.42 0.55
N PRO A 124 -11.17 -3.53 -0.20
CA PRO A 124 -12.26 -3.62 -1.18
C PRO A 124 -13.67 -3.63 -0.58
N GLN A 125 -13.81 -3.87 0.73
CA GLN A 125 -15.12 -3.82 1.41
C GLN A 125 -15.54 -2.39 1.77
N LYS A 126 -14.60 -1.45 1.79
CA LYS A 126 -14.80 -0.07 2.27
C LYS A 126 -14.45 0.99 1.23
N ALA A 127 -13.63 0.65 0.25
CA ALA A 127 -13.29 1.48 -0.89
C ALA A 127 -13.60 0.75 -2.20
N THR A 128 -13.50 1.46 -3.33
CA THR A 128 -13.62 0.89 -4.67
C THR A 128 -12.25 0.96 -5.38
N PRO A 129 -11.37 -0.04 -5.18
CA PRO A 129 -10.10 -0.08 -5.87
C PRO A 129 -10.25 -0.13 -7.39
N LYS A 130 -9.34 0.57 -8.08
CA LYS A 130 -9.20 0.60 -9.53
C LYS A 130 -7.86 0.05 -10.01
N SER A 131 -6.90 -0.08 -9.10
CA SER A 131 -5.61 -0.71 -9.33
C SER A 131 -5.04 -1.26 -8.03
N LEU A 132 -4.11 -2.20 -8.18
CA LEU A 132 -3.20 -2.65 -7.14
C LEU A 132 -1.79 -2.66 -7.74
N THR A 133 -0.86 -1.94 -7.14
CA THR A 133 0.58 -2.07 -7.44
C THR A 133 1.25 -2.81 -6.29
N VAL A 134 2.14 -3.76 -6.62
CA VAL A 134 2.97 -4.49 -5.65
C VAL A 134 4.44 -4.28 -6.06
N CYS A 135 5.28 -3.77 -5.16
CA CYS A 135 6.65 -3.35 -5.51
C CYS A 135 7.69 -3.62 -4.42
N SER A 136 8.91 -3.15 -4.70
CA SER A 136 10.06 -3.07 -3.79
C SER A 136 10.49 -4.37 -3.12
N PHE A 137 10.25 -5.48 -3.82
CA PHE A 137 10.67 -6.81 -3.43
C PHE A 137 11.99 -7.21 -4.11
N ASP A 138 13.04 -7.44 -3.33
CA ASP A 138 14.23 -8.16 -3.81
C ASP A 138 14.25 -9.59 -3.24
N PRO A 139 14.02 -10.62 -4.09
CA PRO A 139 14.03 -12.02 -3.63
C PRO A 139 15.40 -12.47 -3.10
N ASN A 140 16.49 -11.74 -3.39
CA ASN A 140 17.85 -12.10 -2.97
C ASN A 140 18.28 -11.39 -1.68
N ALA A 141 17.44 -10.55 -1.08
CA ALA A 141 17.79 -9.79 0.13
C ALA A 141 17.92 -10.66 1.40
N GLY A 142 17.35 -11.87 1.40
CA GLY A 142 17.60 -12.89 2.43
C GLY A 142 16.47 -13.89 2.63
N ASP A 143 15.21 -13.43 2.61
CA ASP A 143 14.02 -14.23 2.96
C ASP A 143 12.97 -14.26 1.83
N GLY A 144 13.44 -14.24 0.57
CA GLY A 144 12.61 -14.05 -0.63
C GLY A 144 11.37 -14.95 -0.69
N ASP A 145 11.52 -16.27 -0.55
CA ASP A 145 10.40 -17.21 -0.63
C ASP A 145 9.33 -16.97 0.46
N LYS A 146 9.78 -16.61 1.67
CA LYS A 146 8.90 -16.33 2.81
C LYS A 146 8.11 -15.05 2.57
N ILE A 147 8.78 -13.97 2.16
CA ILE A 147 8.16 -12.68 1.83
C ILE A 147 7.21 -12.83 0.64
N ALA A 148 7.61 -13.53 -0.43
CA ALA A 148 6.75 -13.81 -1.57
C ALA A 148 5.48 -14.59 -1.16
N GLY A 149 5.61 -15.57 -0.27
CA GLY A 149 4.48 -16.30 0.29
C GLY A 149 3.48 -15.39 1.01
N ILE A 150 3.97 -14.46 1.83
CA ILE A 150 3.16 -13.47 2.54
C ILE A 150 2.45 -12.54 1.54
N ALA A 151 3.20 -12.00 0.58
CA ALA A 151 2.66 -11.12 -0.46
C ALA A 151 1.54 -11.80 -1.27
N ILE A 152 1.73 -13.06 -1.68
CA ILE A 152 0.70 -13.83 -2.38
C ILE A 152 -0.56 -13.97 -1.53
N ARG A 153 -0.44 -14.25 -0.22
CA ARG A 153 -1.61 -14.38 0.66
C ARG A 153 -2.36 -13.06 0.82
N ALA A 154 -1.65 -11.94 0.96
CA ALA A 154 -2.22 -10.60 1.02
C ALA A 154 -2.95 -10.22 -0.28
N VAL A 155 -2.31 -10.44 -1.44
CA VAL A 155 -2.91 -10.20 -2.76
C VAL A 155 -4.14 -11.09 -2.99
N VAL A 156 -4.08 -12.36 -2.60
CA VAL A 156 -5.23 -13.28 -2.70
C VAL A 156 -6.39 -12.80 -1.83
N ALA A 157 -6.13 -12.32 -0.61
CA ALA A 157 -7.18 -11.76 0.25
C ALA A 157 -7.84 -10.53 -0.39
N PHE A 158 -7.04 -9.62 -0.96
CA PHE A 158 -7.53 -8.47 -1.69
C PHE A 158 -8.39 -8.85 -2.91
N VAL A 159 -7.90 -9.76 -3.75
CA VAL A 159 -8.62 -10.20 -4.97
C VAL A 159 -9.92 -10.93 -4.62
N LYS A 160 -9.92 -11.78 -3.59
CA LYS A 160 -11.15 -12.42 -3.10
C LYS A 160 -12.17 -11.38 -2.64
N SER A 161 -11.72 -10.41 -1.86
CA SER A 161 -12.57 -9.31 -1.38
C SER A 161 -13.12 -8.45 -2.52
N LEU A 162 -12.35 -8.20 -3.59
CA LEU A 162 -12.85 -7.54 -4.80
C LEU A 162 -13.97 -8.31 -5.49
N VAL A 163 -13.88 -9.64 -5.52
CA VAL A 163 -14.92 -10.51 -6.09
C VAL A 163 -16.17 -10.50 -5.20
N GLU A 164 -16.00 -10.61 -3.88
CA GLU A 164 -17.10 -10.55 -2.91
C GLU A 164 -17.81 -9.18 -2.89
N ALA A 165 -17.08 -8.11 -3.19
CA ALA A 165 -17.60 -6.75 -3.32
C ALA A 165 -18.10 -6.41 -4.74
N ASP A 166 -18.23 -7.39 -5.64
CA ASP A 166 -18.65 -7.23 -7.04
C ASP A 166 -17.82 -6.20 -7.86
N THR A 167 -16.61 -5.87 -7.39
CA THR A 167 -15.71 -4.91 -8.07
C THR A 167 -14.90 -5.59 -9.17
N LEU A 168 -14.56 -6.87 -8.99
CA LEU A 168 -13.91 -7.70 -9.99
C LEU A 168 -14.82 -8.88 -10.36
N SER A 169 -15.27 -8.91 -11.61
CA SER A 169 -16.03 -10.05 -12.12
C SER A 169 -15.11 -11.25 -12.37
N THR A 170 -15.48 -12.42 -11.88
CA THR A 170 -14.87 -13.67 -12.32
C THR A 170 -15.55 -14.14 -13.61
N SER A 171 -14.77 -14.61 -14.59
CA SER A 171 -15.36 -15.35 -15.69
C SER A 171 -16.00 -16.63 -15.13
N SER A 172 -17.26 -16.89 -15.45
CA SER A 172 -17.81 -18.24 -15.27
C SER A 172 -16.90 -19.21 -16.00
N LYS A 173 -16.38 -20.24 -15.32
CA LYS A 173 -15.67 -21.34 -16.00
C LYS A 173 -16.55 -21.83 -17.15
N PRO A 174 -16.01 -22.03 -18.36
CA PRO A 174 -16.75 -22.64 -19.46
C PRO A 174 -17.25 -24.03 -19.09
#